data_AF-A0A7I8CEV3-F1
#
_entry.id   AF-A0A7I8CEV3-F1
#
_cell.length_a   1.000
_cell.length_b   1.000
_cell.length_c   1.000
_cell.angle_alpha   90.00
_cell.angle_beta   90.00
_cell.angle_gamma   90.00
#
_symmetry.space_group_name_H-M   'P 1'
#
loop_
_entity.id
_entity.type
_entity.pdbx_description
1 polymer ?
#
loop_
_entity_poly.entity_id
_entity_poly.type
_entity_poly.pdbx_seq_one_letter_code
_entity_poly.pdbx_strand_id
1 'polypeptide(L)'
;MSDTPESSHAAPTPAPSPDADPSGRAVKWIVGLIVVSLIWYLLADRFTPYTQQARVQAYVVPVAAEVSGRVTRVLVHNNQEVNAGDVLFEVDNDQYRIAADRARADLESTRRQVGASTAGIDSALASLRAAIANEIKARQDSDRLERLYREDEGTVSLRRLEVARATHEQAQSQVAAARAEVERAREQQGGLDAENAQLRSAAAAVQKAELDLADTRITARTGGVITDLRAEVGQFAAAGNPVMTLIAIGNVWVSADMTENNLGHLQPGTPVAIALDALPGEVFEGRVRSIGYGVSVGQSTPPGSLPTVQNSRDWLRPAQRFPVIVEFDPGERARLHNLRIGGQAEVMAFPSQGNPLNPLGRVFLRVMSWVSYLY
;
A
#
# COMPACT_ATOMS: atom_id res chain seq x y z
N MET A 1 -25.71 -115.18 -53.67
CA MET A 1 -26.17 -115.39 -52.28
C MET A 1 -25.22 -114.61 -51.39
N SER A 2 -25.58 -113.41 -50.94
CA SER A 2 -26.29 -113.14 -49.66
C SER A 2 -25.35 -113.43 -48.49
N ASP A 3 -25.04 -112.49 -47.60
CA ASP A 3 -25.93 -112.04 -46.53
C ASP A 3 -25.27 -110.93 -45.69
N THR A 4 -26.13 -110.18 -45.01
CA THR A 4 -25.86 -109.15 -43.99
C THR A 4 -25.43 -109.80 -42.66
N PRO A 5 -24.79 -109.09 -41.70
CA PRO A 5 -25.57 -108.45 -40.61
C PRO A 5 -24.90 -107.20 -39.98
N GLU A 6 -25.33 -106.89 -38.76
CA GLU A 6 -25.57 -105.61 -38.09
C GLU A 6 -24.57 -105.27 -36.94
N SER A 7 -24.55 -103.99 -36.51
CA SER A 7 -24.31 -103.45 -35.15
C SER A 7 -22.90 -103.14 -34.56
N SER A 8 -22.71 -101.87 -34.11
CA SER A 8 -22.28 -101.41 -32.75
C SER A 8 -21.34 -100.16 -32.70
N HIS A 9 -21.37 -99.46 -31.56
CA HIS A 9 -21.04 -98.06 -31.25
C HIS A 9 -19.56 -97.57 -31.21
N ALA A 10 -19.41 -96.26 -31.52
CA ALA A 10 -18.62 -95.17 -30.89
C ALA A 10 -17.07 -95.16 -30.79
N ALA A 11 -16.46 -94.06 -31.29
CA ALA A 11 -15.59 -93.12 -30.54
C ALA A 11 -15.25 -91.85 -31.37
N PRO A 12 -15.38 -90.62 -30.84
CA PRO A 12 -14.96 -89.38 -31.49
C PRO A 12 -13.56 -88.93 -31.01
N THR A 13 -12.70 -88.41 -31.89
CA THR A 13 -11.45 -87.71 -31.49
C THR A 13 -10.92 -86.81 -32.61
N PRO A 14 -10.18 -85.73 -32.29
CA PRO A 14 -10.66 -84.50 -31.68
C PRO A 14 -10.48 -83.29 -32.63
N ALA A 15 -11.20 -82.20 -32.36
CA ALA A 15 -10.94 -80.90 -32.99
C ALA A 15 -9.55 -80.37 -32.59
N PRO A 16 -8.79 -79.75 -33.51
CA PRO A 16 -7.61 -78.99 -33.14
C PRO A 16 -8.01 -77.80 -32.25
N SER A 17 -7.24 -77.62 -31.18
CA SER A 17 -7.36 -76.57 -30.17
C SER A 17 -7.39 -75.16 -30.79
N PRO A 18 -8.13 -74.20 -30.20
CA PRO A 18 -8.14 -72.83 -30.69
C PRO A 18 -6.78 -72.19 -30.46
N ASP A 19 -6.12 -71.79 -31.55
CA ASP A 19 -4.90 -70.99 -31.48
C ASP A 19 -5.18 -69.70 -30.70
N ALA A 20 -4.34 -69.45 -29.70
CA ALA A 20 -4.48 -68.30 -28.82
C ALA A 20 -4.30 -67.00 -29.60
N ASP A 21 -5.42 -66.29 -29.80
CA ASP A 21 -5.52 -65.04 -30.53
C ASP A 21 -4.55 -63.96 -29.96
N PRO A 22 -3.47 -63.59 -30.68
CA PRO A 22 -2.43 -62.68 -30.16
C PRO A 22 -2.95 -61.24 -29.94
N SER A 23 -4.10 -60.91 -30.53
CA SER A 23 -4.80 -59.63 -30.42
C SER A 23 -5.28 -59.32 -28.99
N GLY A 24 -5.78 -60.32 -28.26
CA GLY A 24 -6.28 -60.16 -26.89
C GLY A 24 -5.20 -59.84 -25.86
N ARG A 25 -3.95 -60.24 -26.12
CA ARG A 25 -2.80 -59.89 -25.28
C ARG A 25 -2.35 -58.45 -25.54
N ALA A 26 -2.27 -58.03 -26.81
CA ALA A 26 -1.92 -56.66 -27.18
C ALA A 26 -2.95 -55.65 -26.65
N VAL A 27 -4.25 -55.94 -26.75
CA VAL A 27 -5.30 -55.09 -26.17
C VAL A 27 -5.18 -54.99 -24.65
N LYS A 28 -4.89 -56.09 -23.95
CA LYS A 28 -4.65 -56.06 -22.49
C LYS A 28 -3.42 -55.24 -22.11
N TRP A 29 -2.36 -55.28 -22.91
CA TRP A 29 -1.18 -54.43 -22.71
C TRP A 29 -1.49 -52.96 -22.93
N ILE A 30 -2.24 -52.62 -23.98
CA ILE A 30 -2.65 -51.24 -24.27
C ILE A 30 -3.57 -50.72 -23.16
N VAL A 31 -4.58 -51.50 -22.77
CA VAL A 31 -5.49 -51.14 -21.66
C VAL A 31 -4.71 -51.00 -20.35
N GLY A 32 -3.78 -51.92 -20.07
CA GLY A 32 -2.89 -51.83 -18.91
C GLY A 32 -2.05 -50.56 -18.92
N LEU A 33 -1.48 -50.18 -20.08
CA LEU A 33 -0.70 -48.96 -20.25
C LEU A 33 -1.56 -47.71 -20.06
N ILE A 34 -2.79 -47.68 -20.59
CA ILE A 34 -3.74 -46.58 -20.39
C ILE A 34 -4.07 -46.43 -18.90
N VAL A 35 -4.36 -47.53 -18.21
CA VAL A 35 -4.69 -47.50 -16.77
C VAL A 35 -3.49 -47.03 -15.95
N VAL A 36 -2.29 -47.53 -16.22
CA VAL A 36 -1.06 -47.08 -15.55
C VAL A 36 -0.79 -45.61 -15.83
N SER A 37 -0.95 -45.15 -17.08
CA SER A 37 -0.81 -43.74 -17.47
C SER A 37 -1.84 -42.85 -16.77
N LEU A 38 -3.08 -43.32 -16.61
CA LEU A 38 -4.14 -42.58 -15.92
C LEU A 38 -3.86 -42.46 -14.43
N ILE A 39 -3.45 -43.57 -13.78
CA ILE A 39 -3.04 -43.57 -12.37
C ILE A 39 -1.85 -42.64 -12.16
N TRP A 40 -0.86 -42.70 -13.05
CA TRP A 40 0.29 -41.81 -13.04
C TRP A 40 -0.12 -40.34 -13.15
N TYR A 41 -0.98 -40.01 -14.10
CA TYR A 41 -1.48 -38.65 -14.31
C TYR A 41 -2.19 -38.12 -13.05
N LEU A 42 -3.07 -38.92 -12.45
CA LEU A 42 -3.79 -38.53 -11.24
C LEU A 42 -2.86 -38.36 -10.03
N LEU A 43 -1.83 -39.21 -9.89
CA LEU A 43 -0.82 -39.06 -8.84
C LEU A 43 0.06 -37.84 -9.06
N ALA A 44 0.52 -37.61 -10.30
CA ALA A 44 1.35 -36.45 -10.64
C ALA A 44 0.58 -35.14 -10.37
N ASP A 45 -0.68 -35.05 -10.80
CA ASP A 45 -1.53 -33.88 -10.57
C ASP A 45 -1.73 -33.56 -9.08
N ARG A 46 -1.74 -34.58 -8.21
CA ARG A 46 -1.96 -34.41 -6.77
C ARG A 46 -0.68 -34.20 -5.95
N PHE A 47 0.45 -34.78 -6.34
CA PHE A 47 1.68 -34.79 -5.55
C PHE A 47 2.84 -33.99 -6.15
N THR A 48 2.80 -33.71 -7.46
CA THR A 48 3.77 -32.88 -8.17
C THR A 48 3.00 -31.91 -9.09
N PRO A 49 2.18 -31.01 -8.52
CA PRO A 49 1.30 -30.17 -9.31
C PRO A 49 2.10 -29.24 -10.22
N TYR A 50 1.63 -29.13 -11.46
CA TYR A 50 2.26 -28.40 -12.54
C TYR A 50 1.21 -27.54 -13.25
N THR A 51 1.57 -26.29 -13.54
CA THR A 51 0.74 -25.41 -14.34
C THR A 51 1.58 -24.62 -15.34
N GLN A 52 1.04 -24.47 -16.54
CA GLN A 52 1.53 -23.54 -17.58
C GLN A 52 0.81 -22.20 -17.51
N GLN A 53 -0.23 -22.10 -16.69
CA GLN A 53 -0.97 -20.86 -16.49
C GLN A 53 -0.31 -20.07 -15.37
N ALA A 54 0.93 -19.68 -15.57
CA ALA A 54 1.61 -18.78 -14.66
C ALA A 54 2.11 -17.53 -15.39
N ARG A 55 2.09 -16.41 -14.70
CA ARG A 55 2.57 -15.13 -15.23
C ARG A 55 3.44 -14.42 -14.22
N VAL A 56 4.48 -13.80 -14.76
CA VAL A 56 5.36 -12.91 -14.00
C VAL A 56 4.60 -11.62 -13.69
N GLN A 57 4.58 -11.22 -12.42
CA GLN A 57 3.91 -10.03 -11.92
C GLN A 57 4.86 -9.18 -11.09
N ALA A 58 4.64 -7.87 -11.12
CA ALA A 58 5.33 -6.91 -10.27
C ALA A 58 4.33 -5.85 -9.81
N TYR A 59 4.72 -5.03 -8.85
CA TYR A 59 3.94 -3.86 -8.50
C TYR A 59 3.96 -2.86 -9.65
N VAL A 60 2.78 -2.58 -10.19
CA VAL A 60 2.55 -1.58 -11.22
C VAL A 60 1.97 -0.35 -10.51
N VAL A 61 2.80 0.69 -10.38
CA VAL A 61 2.47 1.89 -9.62
C VAL A 61 2.16 3.02 -10.60
N PRO A 62 0.92 3.52 -10.67
CA PRO A 62 0.62 4.70 -11.45
C PRO A 62 1.31 5.91 -10.80
N VAL A 63 2.05 6.67 -11.60
CA VAL A 63 2.73 7.89 -11.16
C VAL A 63 1.88 9.08 -11.60
N ALA A 64 1.36 9.81 -10.62
CA ALA A 64 0.54 10.98 -10.81
C ALA A 64 1.25 12.24 -10.29
N ALA A 65 0.81 13.40 -10.75
CA ALA A 65 1.22 14.66 -10.14
C ALA A 65 0.59 14.77 -8.74
N GLU A 66 1.38 15.21 -7.75
CA GLU A 66 0.88 15.45 -6.39
C GLU A 66 0.20 16.84 -6.31
N VAL A 67 0.71 17.79 -7.09
CA VAL A 67 0.13 19.13 -7.27
C VAL A 67 -0.23 19.41 -8.74
N SER A 68 -1.22 20.26 -8.97
CA SER A 68 -1.73 20.53 -10.32
C SER A 68 -0.96 21.66 -11.01
N GLY A 69 -0.55 21.44 -12.26
CA GLY A 69 0.06 22.50 -13.04
C GLY A 69 0.55 22.02 -14.40
N ARG A 70 1.19 22.93 -15.13
CA ARG A 70 1.76 22.61 -16.45
C ARG A 70 3.11 21.93 -16.28
N VAL A 71 3.33 20.84 -17.00
CA VAL A 71 4.62 20.14 -17.04
C VAL A 71 5.65 21.03 -17.73
N THR A 72 6.75 21.35 -17.05
CA THR A 72 7.83 22.19 -17.58
C THR A 72 8.98 21.34 -18.10
N ARG A 73 9.22 20.19 -17.49
CA ARG A 73 10.30 19.25 -17.87
C ARG A 73 9.85 17.82 -17.66
N VAL A 74 10.22 16.95 -18.60
CA VAL A 74 10.16 15.50 -18.46
C VAL A 74 11.59 14.98 -18.56
N LEU A 75 12.07 14.31 -17.51
CA LEU A 75 13.47 13.90 -17.34
C LEU A 75 13.69 12.41 -17.63
N VAL A 76 12.61 11.69 -17.90
CA VAL A 76 12.61 10.26 -18.18
C VAL A 76 11.98 9.95 -19.52
N HIS A 77 12.31 8.81 -20.10
CA HIS A 77 11.68 8.28 -21.29
C HIS A 77 11.06 6.89 -21.04
N ASN A 78 10.23 6.44 -21.98
CA ASN A 78 9.60 5.13 -21.90
C ASN A 78 10.66 4.01 -21.88
N ASN A 79 10.44 2.98 -21.08
CA ASN A 79 11.34 1.84 -20.84
C ASN A 79 12.69 2.20 -20.18
N GLN A 80 12.80 3.36 -19.54
CA GLN A 80 13.98 3.74 -18.78
C GLN A 80 13.94 3.14 -17.36
N GLU A 81 15.07 2.62 -16.89
CA GLU A 81 15.27 2.26 -15.48
C GLU A 81 15.59 3.50 -14.65
N VAL A 82 14.93 3.61 -13.50
CA VAL A 82 15.07 4.72 -12.55
C VAL A 82 15.28 4.19 -11.14
N ASN A 83 16.07 4.92 -10.35
CA ASN A 83 16.29 4.62 -8.95
C ASN A 83 15.28 5.37 -8.07
N ALA A 84 15.15 4.93 -6.82
CA ALA A 84 14.38 5.68 -5.84
C ALA A 84 15.00 7.06 -5.62
N GLY A 85 14.18 8.11 -5.70
CA GLY A 85 14.59 9.52 -5.58
C GLY A 85 14.86 10.22 -6.91
N ASP A 86 14.94 9.50 -8.04
CA ASP A 86 15.15 10.13 -9.34
C ASP A 86 13.94 11.00 -9.72
N VAL A 87 14.22 12.21 -10.21
CA VAL A 87 13.18 13.13 -10.67
C VAL A 87 12.64 12.66 -12.01
N LEU A 88 11.33 12.43 -12.08
CA LEU A 88 10.65 11.92 -13.27
C LEU A 88 10.20 13.08 -14.17
N PHE A 89 9.48 14.03 -13.59
CA PHE A 89 9.05 15.24 -14.28
C PHE A 89 8.84 16.38 -13.29
N GLU A 90 8.86 17.60 -13.82
CA GLU A 90 8.65 18.83 -13.06
C GLU A 90 7.41 19.56 -13.56
N VAL A 91 6.66 20.09 -12.61
CA VAL A 91 5.52 20.98 -12.84
C VAL A 91 5.96 22.43 -12.59
N ASP A 92 5.30 23.36 -13.28
CA ASP A 92 5.48 24.80 -13.11
C ASP A 92 5.37 25.19 -11.63
N ASN A 93 6.48 25.66 -11.06
CA ASN A 93 6.62 25.91 -9.63
C ASN A 93 6.41 27.36 -9.23
N ASP A 94 6.21 28.28 -10.19
CA ASP A 94 6.21 29.71 -9.89
C ASP A 94 5.07 30.09 -8.94
N GLN A 95 3.87 29.55 -9.15
CA GLN A 95 2.73 29.80 -8.25
C GLN A 95 2.97 29.26 -6.84
N TYR A 96 3.65 28.11 -6.72
CA TYR A 96 3.94 27.47 -5.44
C TYR A 96 5.05 28.19 -4.68
N ARG A 97 6.06 28.68 -5.40
CA ARG A 97 7.12 29.52 -4.82
C ARG A 97 6.54 30.82 -4.29
N ILE A 98 5.70 31.49 -5.07
CA ILE A 98 4.98 32.71 -4.64
C ILE A 98 4.11 32.42 -3.42
N ALA A 99 3.40 31.29 -3.40
CA ALA A 99 2.58 30.89 -2.25
C ALA A 99 3.42 30.64 -0.99
N ALA A 100 4.58 29.98 -1.12
CA ALA A 100 5.52 29.76 -0.01
C ALA A 100 6.09 31.08 0.52
N ASP A 101 6.51 31.98 -0.36
CA ASP A 101 7.03 33.30 0.02
C ASP A 101 5.95 34.15 0.71
N ARG A 102 4.71 34.10 0.23
CA ARG A 102 3.57 34.75 0.88
C ARG A 102 3.30 34.18 2.27
N ALA A 103 3.27 32.86 2.42
CA ALA A 103 3.04 32.22 3.70
C ALA A 103 4.14 32.58 4.72
N ARG A 104 5.40 32.68 4.29
CA ARG A 104 6.52 33.12 5.12
C ARG A 104 6.37 34.57 5.58
N ALA A 105 5.98 35.46 4.67
CA ALA A 105 5.70 36.85 4.99
C ALA A 105 4.53 37.00 5.98
N ASP A 106 3.48 36.18 5.81
CA ASP A 106 2.33 36.15 6.73
C ASP A 106 2.76 35.67 8.13
N LEU A 107 3.59 34.63 8.24
CA LEU A 107 4.17 34.17 9.51
C LEU A 107 5.00 35.26 10.19
N GLU A 108 5.84 35.97 9.44
CA GLU A 108 6.62 37.09 9.97
C GLU A 108 5.72 38.23 10.47
N SER A 109 4.66 38.56 9.72
CA SER A 109 3.66 39.54 10.12
C SER A 109 2.97 39.14 11.44
N THR A 110 2.51 37.89 11.55
CA THR A 110 1.90 37.35 12.77
C THR A 110 2.88 37.40 13.94
N ARG A 111 4.16 37.07 13.71
CA ARG A 111 5.20 37.14 14.74
C ARG A 111 5.41 38.56 15.25
N ARG A 112 5.44 39.55 14.36
CA ARG A 112 5.50 40.97 14.74
C ARG A 112 4.27 41.40 15.52
N GLN A 113 3.08 40.95 15.14
CA GLN A 113 1.85 41.23 15.87
C GLN A 113 1.88 40.68 17.30
N VAL A 114 2.34 39.43 17.49
CA VAL A 114 2.50 38.85 18.85
C VAL A 114 3.56 39.61 19.66
N GLY A 115 4.65 40.03 19.03
CA GLY A 115 5.65 40.90 19.65
C GLY A 115 5.05 42.24 20.13
N ALA A 116 4.21 42.89 19.31
CA ALA A 116 3.50 44.11 19.69
C ALA A 116 2.52 43.87 20.84
N SER A 117 1.77 42.76 20.83
CA SER A 117 0.88 42.39 21.94
C SER A 117 1.64 42.16 23.24
N THR A 118 2.84 41.59 23.18
CA THR A 118 3.72 41.39 24.34
C THR A 118 4.12 42.73 24.97
N ALA A 119 4.55 43.68 24.15
CA ALA A 119 4.86 45.04 24.61
C ALA A 119 3.61 45.75 25.21
N GLY A 120 2.41 45.46 24.69
CA GLY A 120 1.14 45.91 25.26
C GLY A 120 0.89 45.37 26.67
N ILE A 121 1.21 44.10 26.92
CA ILE A 121 1.12 43.49 28.27
C ILE A 121 2.10 44.14 29.23
N ASP A 122 3.34 44.41 28.79
CA ASP A 122 4.34 45.08 29.63
C ASP A 122 3.87 46.48 30.06
N SER A 123 3.24 47.22 29.15
CA SER A 123 2.60 48.52 29.44
C SER A 123 1.45 48.41 30.44
N ALA A 124 0.58 47.40 30.27
CA ALA A 124 -0.53 47.13 31.20
C ALA A 124 -0.01 46.74 32.60
N LEU A 125 1.04 45.91 32.67
CA LEU A 125 1.71 45.53 33.91
C LEU A 125 2.35 46.74 34.61
N ALA A 126 2.97 47.65 33.87
CA ALA A 126 3.50 48.90 34.43
C ALA A 126 2.38 49.77 35.02
N SER A 127 1.25 49.88 34.32
CA SER A 127 0.07 50.61 34.79
C SER A 127 -0.53 49.98 36.06
N LEU A 128 -0.59 48.64 36.12
CA LEU A 128 -1.01 47.92 37.32
C LEU A 128 -0.06 48.16 38.50
N ARG A 129 1.26 48.16 38.28
CA ARG A 129 2.24 48.47 39.34
C ARG A 129 2.05 49.89 39.89
N ALA A 130 1.79 50.87 39.01
CA ALA A 130 1.48 52.24 39.43
C ALA A 130 0.18 52.32 40.24
N ALA A 131 -0.88 51.61 39.82
CA ALA A 131 -2.14 51.55 40.55
C ALA A 131 -1.97 50.92 41.94
N ILE A 132 -1.20 49.83 42.04
CA ILE A 132 -0.89 49.18 43.33
C ILE A 132 -0.11 50.11 44.25
N ALA A 133 0.89 50.83 43.73
CA ALA A 133 1.64 51.79 44.53
C ALA A 133 0.74 52.93 45.08
N ASN A 134 -0.21 53.39 44.28
CA ASN A 134 -1.20 54.40 44.70
C ASN A 134 -2.17 53.85 45.75
N GLU A 135 -2.62 52.60 45.63
CA GLU A 135 -3.47 51.95 46.64
C GLU A 135 -2.75 51.79 47.97
N ILE A 136 -1.47 51.36 47.95
CA ILE A 136 -0.65 51.24 49.16
C ILE A 136 -0.52 52.61 49.85
N LYS A 137 -0.24 53.66 49.10
CA LYS A 137 -0.16 55.02 49.64
C LYS A 137 -1.50 55.46 50.26
N ALA A 138 -2.60 55.31 49.53
CA ALA A 138 -3.93 55.71 50.00
C ALA A 138 -4.34 54.93 51.25
N ARG A 139 -4.01 53.64 51.31
CA ARG A 139 -4.22 52.79 52.49
C ARG A 139 -3.42 53.25 53.69
N GLN A 140 -2.13 53.52 53.51
CA GLN A 140 -1.29 54.02 54.61
C GLN A 140 -1.78 55.36 55.15
N ASP A 141 -2.27 56.24 54.27
CA ASP A 141 -2.83 57.52 54.66
C ASP A 141 -4.17 57.35 55.41
N SER A 142 -5.06 56.46 54.96
CA SER A 142 -6.31 56.14 55.68
C SER A 142 -6.04 55.49 57.03
N ASP A 143 -5.16 54.48 57.10
CA ASP A 143 -4.79 53.77 58.32
C ASP A 143 -4.11 54.70 59.34
N ARG A 144 -3.32 55.67 58.86
CA ARG A 144 -2.69 56.69 59.71
C ARG A 144 -3.73 57.62 60.31
N LEU A 145 -4.66 58.13 59.50
CA LEU A 145 -5.71 59.06 59.95
C LEU A 145 -6.72 58.38 60.87
N GLU A 146 -7.06 57.11 60.61
CA GLU A 146 -7.95 56.34 61.47
C GLU A 146 -7.36 56.11 62.86
N ARG A 147 -6.06 55.82 62.92
CA ARG A 147 -5.32 55.67 64.17
C ARG A 147 -5.27 56.98 64.96
N LEU A 148 -4.93 58.08 64.29
CA LEU A 148 -4.92 59.43 64.88
C LEU A 148 -6.29 59.81 65.45
N TYR A 149 -7.38 59.56 64.71
CA TYR A 149 -8.74 59.83 65.19
C TYR A 149 -9.12 58.98 66.41
N ARG A 150 -8.69 57.72 66.47
CA ARG A 150 -8.97 56.81 67.59
C ARG A 150 -8.17 57.13 68.85
N GLU A 151 -6.93 57.58 68.68
CA GLU A 151 -6.05 57.96 69.79
C GLU A 151 -6.39 59.34 70.35
N ASP A 152 -6.82 60.28 69.49
CA ASP A 152 -7.25 61.63 69.88
C ASP A 152 -8.30 62.21 68.91
N GLU A 153 -9.58 62.13 69.30
CA GLU A 153 -10.74 62.57 68.49
C GLU A 153 -10.69 64.06 68.09
N GLY A 154 -9.88 64.90 68.77
CA GLY A 154 -9.75 66.31 68.46
C GLY A 154 -8.71 66.66 67.39
N THR A 155 -7.78 65.74 67.06
CA THR A 155 -6.61 66.03 66.23
C THR A 155 -6.90 66.03 64.71
N VAL A 156 -7.91 65.30 64.24
CA VAL A 156 -8.32 65.26 62.82
C VAL A 156 -9.84 65.30 62.66
N SER A 157 -10.34 66.00 61.64
CA SER A 157 -11.80 66.08 61.39
C SER A 157 -12.36 64.79 60.77
N LEU A 158 -13.57 64.40 61.16
CA LEU A 158 -14.29 63.24 60.60
C LEU A 158 -14.34 63.28 59.07
N ARG A 159 -14.60 64.45 58.49
CA ARG A 159 -14.59 64.67 57.04
C ARG A 159 -13.26 64.29 56.38
N ARG A 160 -12.11 64.57 57.02
CA ARG A 160 -10.80 64.19 56.46
C ARG A 160 -10.61 62.67 56.46
N LEU A 161 -11.09 61.97 57.49
CA LEU A 161 -11.05 60.51 57.54
C LEU A 161 -11.95 59.89 56.47
N GLU A 162 -13.18 60.40 56.30
CA GLU A 162 -14.11 59.94 55.25
C GLU A 162 -13.52 60.13 53.85
N VAL A 163 -12.90 61.28 53.57
CA VAL A 163 -12.21 61.52 52.29
C VAL A 163 -11.05 60.55 52.08
N ALA A 164 -10.25 60.26 53.11
CA ALA A 164 -9.15 59.31 53.02
C ALA A 164 -9.64 57.87 52.74
N ARG A 165 -10.71 57.44 53.41
CA ARG A 165 -11.36 56.14 53.16
C ARG A 165 -11.90 56.06 51.72
N ALA A 166 -12.62 57.07 51.26
CA ALA A 166 -13.12 57.13 49.88
C ALA A 166 -11.97 57.11 48.85
N THR A 167 -10.85 57.78 49.15
CA THR A 167 -9.65 57.76 48.29
C THR A 167 -9.02 56.37 48.24
N HIS A 168 -8.96 55.66 49.36
CA HIS A 168 -8.48 54.28 49.40
C HIS A 168 -9.38 53.33 48.60
N GLU A 169 -10.69 53.41 48.77
CA GLU A 169 -11.67 52.62 48.01
C GLU A 169 -11.58 52.89 46.49
N GLN A 170 -11.41 54.16 46.11
CA GLN A 170 -11.18 54.55 44.71
C GLN A 170 -9.88 53.94 44.16
N ALA A 171 -8.79 53.94 44.93
CA ALA A 171 -7.52 53.34 44.52
C ALA A 171 -7.61 51.82 44.40
N GLN A 172 -8.36 51.15 45.29
CA GLN A 172 -8.65 49.72 45.17
C GLN A 172 -9.40 49.40 43.86
N SER A 173 -10.40 50.20 43.51
CA SER A 173 -11.14 50.07 42.26
C SER A 173 -10.24 50.25 41.03
N GLN A 174 -9.27 51.17 41.09
CA GLN A 174 -8.28 51.35 40.01
C GLN A 174 -7.34 50.15 39.87
N VAL A 175 -6.92 49.53 40.97
CA VAL A 175 -6.15 48.27 40.91
C VAL A 175 -6.97 47.17 40.25
N ALA A 176 -8.25 47.03 40.61
CA ALA A 176 -9.14 46.05 39.99
C ALA A 176 -9.27 46.27 38.47
N ALA A 177 -9.47 47.52 38.03
CA ALA A 177 -9.53 47.88 36.62
C ALA A 177 -8.19 47.58 35.89
N ALA A 178 -7.05 47.94 36.48
CA ALA A 178 -5.74 47.69 35.89
C ALA A 178 -5.42 46.17 35.81
N ARG A 179 -5.90 45.37 36.77
CA ARG A 179 -5.78 43.90 36.70
C ARG A 179 -6.60 43.33 35.55
N ALA A 180 -7.85 43.78 35.39
CA ALA A 180 -8.70 43.35 34.29
C ALA A 180 -8.09 43.72 32.93
N GLU A 181 -7.43 44.87 32.84
CA GLU A 181 -6.72 45.31 31.63
C GLU A 181 -5.51 44.42 31.28
N VAL A 182 -4.73 43.99 32.28
CA VAL A 182 -3.65 43.00 32.06
C VAL A 182 -4.20 41.68 31.56
N GLU A 183 -5.32 41.21 32.13
CA GLU A 183 -5.92 39.95 31.70
C GLU A 183 -6.47 40.06 30.27
N ARG A 184 -7.17 41.15 29.94
CA ARG A 184 -7.62 41.46 28.58
C ARG A 184 -6.45 41.47 27.59
N ALA A 185 -5.31 42.03 27.96
CA ALA A 185 -4.11 42.06 27.11
C ALA A 185 -3.50 40.65 26.92
N ARG A 186 -3.51 39.80 27.95
CA ARG A 186 -3.07 38.39 27.86
C ARG A 186 -3.99 37.55 26.98
N GLU A 187 -5.29 37.70 27.14
CA GLU A 187 -6.28 37.04 26.29
C GLU A 187 -6.12 37.45 24.81
N GLN A 188 -5.88 38.73 24.54
CA GLN A 188 -5.60 39.23 23.19
C GLN A 188 -4.30 38.71 22.58
N GLN A 189 -3.27 38.48 23.41
CA GLN A 189 -2.06 37.82 22.94
C GLN A 189 -2.36 36.37 22.57
N GLY A 190 -3.22 35.67 23.30
CA GLY A 190 -3.64 34.29 22.97
C GLY A 190 -2.57 33.24 23.24
N GLY A 191 -1.67 33.50 24.20
CA GLY A 191 -0.57 32.61 24.59
C GLY A 191 0.80 33.06 24.07
N LEU A 192 1.86 32.48 24.67
CA LEU A 192 3.26 32.78 24.33
C LEU A 192 3.72 31.94 23.15
N ASP A 193 4.46 32.56 22.22
CA ASP A 193 5.22 31.95 21.12
C ASP A 193 4.62 30.67 20.53
N ALA A 194 5.10 29.50 20.99
CA ALA A 194 4.78 28.18 20.42
C ALA A 194 3.36 27.71 20.74
N GLU A 195 2.73 28.19 21.81
CA GLU A 195 1.36 27.82 22.18
C GLU A 195 0.32 28.69 21.47
N ASN A 196 0.75 29.86 21.00
CA ASN A 196 -0.10 30.82 20.31
C ASN A 196 -0.73 30.21 19.05
N ALA A 197 -2.06 30.14 19.05
CA ALA A 197 -2.81 29.52 17.96
C ALA A 197 -2.59 30.20 16.60
N GLN A 198 -2.41 31.52 16.58
CA GLN A 198 -2.17 32.27 15.34
C GLN A 198 -0.79 31.95 14.77
N LEU A 199 0.24 31.90 15.60
CA LEU A 199 1.59 31.52 15.17
C LEU A 199 1.64 30.08 14.67
N ARG A 200 1.01 29.14 15.38
CA ARG A 200 0.95 27.73 14.92
C ARG A 200 0.21 27.59 13.58
N SER A 201 -0.89 28.32 13.40
CA SER A 201 -1.64 28.32 12.14
C SER A 201 -0.79 28.87 10.98
N ALA A 202 -0.10 30.01 11.19
CA ALA A 202 0.77 30.60 10.18
C ALA A 202 1.97 29.70 9.86
N ALA A 203 2.58 29.04 10.86
CA ALA A 203 3.67 28.09 10.65
C ALA A 203 3.21 26.85 9.87
N ALA A 204 2.02 26.33 10.15
CA ALA A 204 1.44 25.22 9.40
C ALA A 204 1.15 25.63 7.94
N ALA A 205 0.72 26.87 7.70
CA ALA A 205 0.53 27.40 6.34
C ALA A 205 1.85 27.46 5.56
N VAL A 206 2.96 27.85 6.20
CA VAL A 206 4.31 27.79 5.61
C VAL A 206 4.68 26.36 5.25
N GLN A 207 4.55 25.43 6.19
CA GLN A 207 4.90 24.01 5.95
C GLN A 207 4.09 23.42 4.80
N LYS A 208 2.80 23.73 4.71
CA LYS A 208 1.96 23.30 3.61
C LYS A 208 2.43 23.88 2.27
N ALA A 209 2.69 25.18 2.21
CA ALA A 209 3.12 25.81 0.96
C ALA A 209 4.51 25.34 0.51
N GLU A 210 5.40 25.04 1.45
CA GLU A 210 6.72 24.44 1.16
C GLU A 210 6.61 23.00 0.67
N LEU A 211 5.69 22.21 1.24
CA LEU A 211 5.38 20.87 0.76
C LEU A 211 4.80 20.92 -0.65
N ASP A 212 3.79 21.76 -0.89
CA ASP A 212 3.19 21.94 -2.22
C ASP A 212 4.25 22.38 -3.26
N LEU A 213 5.25 23.18 -2.84
CA LEU A 213 6.39 23.55 -3.68
C LEU A 213 7.36 22.38 -3.94
N ALA A 214 7.66 21.56 -2.93
CA ALA A 214 8.49 20.37 -3.10
C ALA A 214 7.82 19.36 -4.05
N ASP A 215 6.50 19.20 -3.92
CA ASP A 215 5.66 18.29 -4.69
C ASP A 215 5.51 18.71 -6.17
N THR A 216 6.03 19.88 -6.55
CA THR A 216 6.19 20.26 -7.97
C THR A 216 7.22 19.40 -8.70
N ARG A 217 8.12 18.75 -7.96
CA ARG A 217 9.11 17.80 -8.50
C ARG A 217 8.67 16.39 -8.18
N ILE A 218 8.16 15.69 -9.18
CA ILE A 218 7.67 14.33 -8.99
C ILE A 218 8.85 13.38 -9.10
N THR A 219 9.18 12.70 -8.00
CA THR A 219 10.26 11.73 -7.92
C THR A 219 9.75 10.29 -7.84
N ALA A 220 10.57 9.32 -8.28
CA ALA A 220 10.28 7.90 -8.08
C ALA A 220 10.39 7.52 -6.60
N ARG A 221 9.31 7.02 -5.97
CA ARG A 221 9.35 6.53 -4.58
C ARG A 221 10.10 5.20 -4.42
N THR A 222 10.20 4.42 -5.49
CA THR A 222 10.90 3.13 -5.54
C THR A 222 11.63 2.99 -6.87
N GLY A 223 12.72 2.23 -6.88
CA GLY A 223 13.40 1.88 -8.13
C GLY A 223 12.52 1.02 -9.03
N GLY A 224 12.62 1.20 -10.34
CA GLY A 224 11.71 0.59 -11.30
C GLY A 224 12.01 0.94 -12.75
N VAL A 225 11.13 0.48 -13.64
CA VAL A 225 11.15 0.84 -15.06
C VAL A 225 9.90 1.67 -15.38
N ILE A 226 10.08 2.79 -16.06
CA ILE A 226 8.98 3.64 -16.51
C ILE A 226 8.34 3.06 -17.77
N THR A 227 7.02 2.97 -17.79
CA THR A 227 6.21 2.57 -18.94
C THR A 227 5.00 3.48 -19.10
N ASP A 228 4.38 3.47 -20.29
CA ASP A 228 3.21 4.28 -20.65
C ASP A 228 3.39 5.77 -20.29
N LEU A 229 4.54 6.34 -20.63
CA LEU A 229 4.81 7.76 -20.45
C LEU A 229 3.89 8.60 -21.35
N ARG A 230 2.93 9.30 -20.75
CA ARG A 230 1.98 10.19 -21.42
C ARG A 230 2.15 11.65 -21.05
N ALA A 231 3.19 11.97 -20.26
CA ALA A 231 3.56 13.33 -19.90
C ALA A 231 4.40 13.96 -21.02
N GLU A 232 4.01 15.15 -21.47
CA GLU A 232 4.80 15.96 -22.39
C GLU A 232 4.94 17.39 -21.88
N VAL A 233 6.05 18.05 -22.23
CA VAL A 233 6.28 19.45 -21.85
C VAL A 233 5.17 20.33 -22.42
N GLY A 234 4.58 21.17 -21.57
CA GLY A 234 3.45 22.03 -21.91
C GLY A 234 2.08 21.42 -21.62
N GLN A 235 1.98 20.12 -21.36
CA GLN A 235 0.74 19.47 -20.94
C GLN A 235 0.34 19.91 -19.53
N PHE A 236 -0.96 20.00 -19.27
CA PHE A 236 -1.48 20.22 -17.93
C PHE A 236 -1.64 18.89 -17.18
N ALA A 237 -0.92 18.72 -16.08
CA ALA A 237 -1.04 17.58 -15.18
C ALA A 237 -1.94 17.97 -14.00
N ALA A 238 -3.05 17.25 -13.84
CA ALA A 238 -3.95 17.41 -12.71
C ALA A 238 -3.52 16.50 -11.55
N ALA A 239 -3.66 16.99 -10.33
CA ALA A 239 -3.31 16.24 -9.12
C ALA A 239 -4.10 14.92 -9.05
N GLY A 240 -3.40 13.82 -8.74
CA GLY A 240 -3.98 12.48 -8.63
C GLY A 240 -4.25 11.76 -9.95
N ASN A 241 -4.13 12.44 -11.11
CA ASN A 241 -4.26 11.80 -12.42
C ASN A 241 -2.91 11.23 -12.88
N PRO A 242 -2.81 9.91 -13.14
CA PRO A 242 -1.56 9.29 -13.59
C PRO A 242 -1.14 9.80 -14.97
N VAL A 243 0.14 10.14 -15.10
CA VAL A 243 0.76 10.56 -16.37
C VAL A 243 1.82 9.59 -16.88
N MET A 244 2.24 8.64 -16.04
CA MET A 244 3.07 7.50 -16.42
C MET A 244 2.86 6.34 -15.44
N THR A 245 3.45 5.19 -15.74
CA THR A 245 3.41 4.01 -14.88
C THR A 245 4.82 3.57 -14.53
N LEU A 246 5.08 3.25 -13.27
CA LEU A 246 6.34 2.69 -12.80
C LEU A 246 6.15 1.22 -12.44
N ILE A 247 6.98 0.35 -13.02
CA ILE A 247 7.03 -1.07 -12.71
C ILE A 247 8.16 -1.31 -11.71
N ALA A 248 7.86 -1.73 -10.49
CA ALA A 248 8.86 -1.97 -9.45
C ALA A 248 9.57 -3.32 -9.66
N ILE A 249 10.65 -3.32 -10.45
CA ILE A 249 11.40 -4.53 -10.82
C ILE A 249 12.16 -5.20 -9.66
N GLY A 250 12.33 -4.53 -8.53
CA GLY A 250 12.98 -5.11 -7.35
C GLY A 250 12.13 -6.18 -6.62
N ASN A 251 10.81 -6.18 -6.85
CA ASN A 251 9.86 -7.06 -6.16
C ASN A 251 8.97 -7.78 -7.20
N VAL A 252 9.53 -8.80 -7.83
CA VAL A 252 8.85 -9.61 -8.84
C VAL A 252 8.45 -10.96 -8.25
N TRP A 253 7.24 -11.41 -8.57
CA TRP A 253 6.71 -12.72 -8.20
C TRP A 253 6.04 -13.39 -9.39
N VAL A 254 5.73 -14.68 -9.27
CA VAL A 254 4.95 -15.41 -10.26
C VAL A 254 3.58 -15.71 -9.66
N SER A 255 2.52 -15.38 -10.39
CA SER A 255 1.16 -15.84 -10.07
C SER A 255 0.88 -17.06 -10.91
N ALA A 256 0.73 -18.22 -10.27
CA ALA A 256 0.50 -19.50 -10.92
C ALA A 256 -0.91 -20.01 -10.63
N ASP A 257 -1.74 -20.14 -11.66
CA ASP A 257 -3.13 -20.58 -11.54
C ASP A 257 -3.18 -22.11 -11.47
N MET A 258 -3.36 -22.63 -10.25
CA MET A 258 -3.38 -24.05 -9.91
C MET A 258 -4.82 -24.54 -9.75
N THR A 259 -5.14 -25.77 -10.17
CA THR A 259 -6.49 -26.33 -9.98
C THR A 259 -6.76 -26.65 -8.52
N GLU A 260 -8.03 -26.70 -8.12
CA GLU A 260 -8.44 -27.08 -6.75
C GLU A 260 -7.81 -28.41 -6.29
N ASN A 261 -7.67 -29.39 -7.19
CA ASN A 261 -7.04 -30.67 -6.87
C ASN A 261 -5.55 -30.53 -6.54
N ASN A 262 -4.84 -29.61 -7.22
CA ASN A 262 -3.43 -29.33 -7.01
C ASN A 262 -3.16 -28.73 -5.62
N LEU A 263 -4.11 -27.99 -5.06
CA LEU A 263 -3.94 -27.28 -3.78
C LEU A 263 -3.85 -28.20 -2.57
N GLY A 264 -4.34 -29.44 -2.66
CA GLY A 264 -4.57 -30.27 -1.48
C GLY A 264 -3.33 -30.61 -0.64
N HIS A 265 -2.12 -30.53 -1.20
CA HIS A 265 -0.86 -30.67 -0.48
C HIS A 265 0.01 -29.41 -0.52
N LEU A 266 -0.41 -28.35 -1.22
CA LEU A 266 0.35 -27.11 -1.30
C LEU A 266 0.21 -26.33 0.00
N GLN A 267 1.35 -25.88 0.52
CA GLN A 267 1.43 -25.04 1.71
C GLN A 267 2.40 -23.88 1.46
N PRO A 268 2.22 -22.73 2.12
CA PRO A 268 3.25 -21.69 2.15
C PRO A 268 4.62 -22.27 2.53
N GLY A 269 5.66 -21.90 1.80
CA GLY A 269 7.01 -22.43 1.92
C GLY A 269 7.32 -23.66 1.06
N THR A 270 6.33 -24.21 0.36
CA THR A 270 6.53 -25.35 -0.55
C THR A 270 7.56 -24.98 -1.64
N PRO A 271 8.61 -25.79 -1.86
CA PRO A 271 9.60 -25.53 -2.90
C PRO A 271 8.98 -25.72 -4.28
N VAL A 272 9.32 -24.83 -5.20
CA VAL A 272 8.86 -24.87 -6.59
C VAL A 272 10.01 -24.62 -7.54
N ALA A 273 9.88 -25.17 -8.75
CA ALA A 273 10.73 -24.84 -9.88
C ALA A 273 9.91 -24.05 -10.90
N ILE A 274 10.54 -23.02 -11.47
CA ILE A 274 9.93 -22.04 -12.35
C ILE A 274 10.72 -22.05 -13.66
N ALA A 275 10.04 -22.27 -14.77
CA ALA A 275 10.60 -22.03 -16.10
C ALA A 275 9.96 -20.76 -16.67
N LEU A 276 10.78 -19.87 -17.23
CA LEU A 276 10.32 -18.61 -17.81
C LEU A 276 10.50 -18.67 -19.32
N ASP A 277 9.44 -18.38 -20.08
CA ASP A 277 9.56 -18.33 -21.55
C ASP A 277 10.51 -17.22 -22.01
N ALA A 278 10.67 -16.17 -21.20
CA ALA A 278 11.62 -15.08 -21.47
C ALA A 278 13.10 -15.50 -21.32
N LEU A 279 13.38 -16.59 -20.59
CA LEU A 279 14.72 -17.11 -20.30
C LEU A 279 14.74 -18.62 -20.56
N PRO A 280 14.66 -19.04 -21.84
CA PRO A 280 14.65 -20.45 -22.21
C PRO A 280 15.96 -21.12 -21.79
N GLY A 281 15.87 -22.41 -21.46
CA GLY A 281 16.97 -23.26 -21.00
C GLY A 281 17.29 -23.15 -19.50
N GLU A 282 16.79 -22.12 -18.82
CA GLU A 282 17.00 -21.90 -17.39
C GLU A 282 15.79 -22.34 -16.55
N VAL A 283 16.07 -22.91 -15.38
CA VAL A 283 15.07 -23.22 -14.36
C VAL A 283 15.47 -22.50 -13.09
N PHE A 284 14.53 -21.75 -12.52
CA PHE A 284 14.70 -20.98 -11.31
C PHE A 284 14.06 -21.71 -10.13
N GLU A 285 14.70 -21.61 -8.97
CA GLU A 285 14.15 -22.12 -7.72
C GLU A 285 13.38 -21.00 -6.99
N GLY A 286 12.29 -21.39 -6.35
CA GLY A 286 11.46 -20.49 -5.58
C GLY A 286 10.60 -21.21 -4.58
N ARG A 287 9.72 -20.46 -3.92
CA ARG A 287 8.81 -21.00 -2.91
C ARG A 287 7.43 -20.38 -3.01
N VAL A 288 6.43 -21.16 -2.63
CA VAL A 288 5.06 -20.65 -2.47
C VAL A 288 5.05 -19.65 -1.32
N ARG A 289 4.73 -18.38 -1.61
CA ARG A 289 4.53 -17.35 -0.59
C ARG A 289 3.14 -17.48 0.04
N SER A 290 2.12 -17.57 -0.81
CA SER A 290 0.72 -17.65 -0.38
C SER A 290 -0.14 -18.32 -1.45
N ILE A 291 -1.31 -18.80 -1.01
CA ILE A 291 -2.31 -19.46 -1.84
C ILE A 291 -3.57 -18.60 -1.75
N GLY A 292 -4.16 -18.23 -2.88
CA GLY A 292 -5.41 -17.47 -2.93
C GLY A 292 -6.57 -18.26 -2.33
N TYR A 293 -7.31 -17.63 -1.40
CA TYR A 293 -8.44 -18.25 -0.71
C TYR A 293 -9.77 -18.17 -1.47
N GLY A 294 -9.81 -17.43 -2.58
CA GLY A 294 -11.03 -17.24 -3.35
C GLY A 294 -10.75 -16.69 -4.75
N VAL A 295 -11.63 -17.04 -5.68
CA VAL A 295 -11.64 -16.50 -7.04
C VAL A 295 -13.05 -16.00 -7.36
N SER A 296 -13.14 -14.95 -8.18
CA SER A 296 -14.44 -14.43 -8.59
C SER A 296 -15.10 -15.42 -9.55
N VAL A 297 -16.22 -16.01 -9.12
CA VAL A 297 -17.02 -16.96 -9.92
C VAL A 297 -18.22 -16.24 -10.53
N GLY A 298 -17.95 -15.34 -11.48
CA GLY A 298 -18.97 -14.65 -12.29
C GLY A 298 -19.12 -13.15 -12.03
N GLN A 299 -19.87 -12.46 -12.91
CA GLN A 299 -20.25 -11.07 -12.74
C GLN A 299 -21.42 -10.98 -11.75
N SER A 300 -21.26 -10.26 -10.64
CA SER A 300 -22.39 -9.85 -9.82
C SER A 300 -23.33 -8.98 -10.65
N THR A 301 -24.55 -9.43 -10.87
CA THR A 301 -25.57 -8.71 -11.63
C THR A 301 -25.85 -7.34 -10.99
N PRO A 302 -25.70 -6.20 -11.70
CA PRO A 302 -26.04 -4.89 -11.16
C PRO A 302 -27.52 -4.82 -10.72
N PRO A 303 -27.85 -4.07 -9.66
CA PRO A 303 -29.24 -3.88 -9.23
C PRO A 303 -30.11 -3.38 -10.40
N GLY A 304 -31.23 -4.05 -10.66
CA GLY A 304 -32.19 -3.67 -11.72
C GLY A 304 -32.10 -4.48 -13.02
N SER A 305 -31.20 -5.47 -13.12
CA SER A 305 -31.21 -6.45 -14.21
C SER A 305 -31.59 -7.84 -13.70
N LEU A 306 -32.29 -8.62 -14.52
CA LEU A 306 -32.66 -10.00 -14.18
C LEU A 306 -31.40 -10.88 -14.21
N PRO A 307 -31.15 -11.71 -13.18
CA PRO A 307 -30.10 -12.72 -13.23
C PRO A 307 -30.31 -13.63 -14.44
N THR A 308 -29.32 -13.72 -15.32
CA THR A 308 -29.32 -14.71 -16.41
C THR A 308 -28.61 -15.96 -15.92
N VAL A 309 -29.26 -17.12 -16.03
CA VAL A 309 -28.67 -18.41 -15.70
C VAL A 309 -27.69 -18.78 -16.82
N GLN A 310 -26.40 -18.79 -16.51
CA GLN A 310 -25.39 -19.34 -17.41
C GLN A 310 -25.45 -20.87 -17.35
N ASN A 311 -26.09 -21.49 -18.35
CA ASN A 311 -26.05 -22.93 -18.52
C ASN A 311 -24.77 -23.32 -19.27
N SER A 312 -23.76 -23.81 -18.55
CA SER A 312 -22.57 -24.42 -19.16
C SER A 312 -22.97 -25.71 -19.88
N ARG A 313 -22.60 -25.86 -21.15
CA ARG A 313 -22.85 -27.07 -21.97
C ARG A 313 -21.74 -28.12 -21.85
N ASP A 314 -20.83 -27.94 -20.89
CA ASP A 314 -19.73 -28.87 -20.67
C ASP A 314 -20.21 -30.11 -19.94
N TRP A 315 -19.92 -31.29 -20.52
CA TRP A 315 -20.28 -32.59 -19.97
C TRP A 315 -19.52 -32.92 -18.66
N LEU A 316 -18.43 -32.21 -18.39
CA LEU A 316 -17.70 -32.19 -17.11
C LEU A 316 -17.53 -30.75 -16.65
N ARG A 317 -17.70 -30.51 -15.35
CA ARG A 317 -17.45 -29.21 -14.74
C ARG A 317 -15.95 -28.89 -14.86
N PRO A 318 -15.55 -27.73 -15.43
CA PRO A 318 -14.15 -27.35 -15.46
C PRO A 318 -13.65 -27.16 -14.02
N ALA A 319 -12.42 -27.62 -13.75
CA ALA A 319 -11.79 -27.40 -12.47
C ALA A 319 -11.58 -25.89 -12.25
N GLN A 320 -11.97 -25.40 -11.07
CA GLN A 320 -11.65 -24.03 -10.68
C GLN A 320 -10.17 -23.92 -10.41
N ARG A 321 -9.60 -22.76 -10.75
CA ARG A 321 -8.20 -22.45 -10.53
C ARG A 321 -8.06 -21.34 -9.52
N PHE A 322 -7.05 -21.45 -8.67
CA PHE A 322 -6.75 -20.50 -7.63
C PHE A 322 -5.33 -19.96 -7.85
N PRO A 323 -5.13 -18.65 -7.72
CA PRO A 323 -3.81 -18.05 -7.89
C PRO A 323 -2.91 -18.45 -6.71
N VAL A 324 -1.79 -19.08 -7.02
CA VAL A 324 -0.72 -19.39 -6.07
C VAL A 324 0.41 -18.40 -6.32
N ILE A 325 0.74 -17.60 -5.31
CA ILE A 325 1.79 -16.60 -5.38
C ILE A 325 3.11 -17.27 -5.02
N VAL A 326 4.06 -17.19 -5.95
CA VAL A 326 5.38 -17.80 -5.87
C VAL A 326 6.44 -16.71 -5.90
N GLU A 327 7.38 -16.77 -4.96
CA GLU A 327 8.54 -15.90 -4.93
C GLU A 327 9.79 -16.64 -5.38
N PHE A 328 10.69 -15.92 -6.06
CA PHE A 328 12.01 -16.43 -6.43
C PHE A 328 12.93 -16.48 -5.21
N ASP A 329 13.77 -17.51 -5.13
CA ASP A 329 14.75 -17.61 -4.05
C ASP A 329 15.80 -16.49 -4.17
N PRO A 330 16.33 -15.95 -3.04
CA PRO A 330 17.22 -14.79 -3.05
C PRO A 330 18.48 -14.95 -3.92
N GLY A 331 19.00 -16.18 -4.03
CA GLY A 331 20.20 -16.50 -4.83
C GLY A 331 19.97 -16.44 -6.34
N GLU A 332 18.72 -16.59 -6.79
CA GLU A 332 18.38 -16.61 -8.22
C GLU A 332 18.15 -15.19 -8.78
N ARG A 333 18.02 -14.18 -7.91
CA ARG A 333 17.72 -12.80 -8.32
C ARG A 333 18.75 -12.19 -9.27
N ALA A 334 20.04 -12.53 -9.12
CA ALA A 334 21.09 -12.03 -10.01
C ALA A 334 20.97 -12.57 -11.44
N ARG A 335 20.29 -13.72 -11.63
CA ARG A 335 20.07 -14.34 -12.93
C ARG A 335 18.79 -13.85 -13.60
N LEU A 336 17.90 -13.19 -12.86
CA LEU A 336 16.67 -12.58 -13.38
C LEU A 336 16.99 -11.28 -14.11
N HIS A 337 17.49 -11.39 -15.34
CA HIS A 337 17.70 -10.26 -16.25
C HIS A 337 16.62 -10.24 -17.34
N ASN A 338 16.33 -9.06 -17.90
CA ASN A 338 15.36 -8.88 -18.99
C ASN A 338 13.95 -9.44 -18.73
N LEU A 339 13.53 -9.50 -17.46
CA LEU A 339 12.24 -10.03 -17.09
C LEU A 339 11.12 -9.08 -17.55
N ARG A 340 10.18 -9.60 -18.35
CA ARG A 340 9.02 -8.85 -18.82
C ARG A 340 7.81 -9.16 -17.96
N ILE A 341 7.22 -8.12 -17.37
CA ILE A 341 5.98 -8.28 -16.59
C ILE A 341 4.84 -8.69 -17.52
N GLY A 342 4.03 -9.65 -17.07
CA GLY A 342 3.02 -10.33 -17.89
C GLY A 342 3.56 -11.52 -18.70
N GLY A 343 4.88 -11.72 -18.71
CA GLY A 343 5.55 -12.85 -19.35
C GLY A 343 5.03 -14.19 -18.82
N GLN A 344 4.97 -15.18 -19.72
CA GLN A 344 4.51 -16.52 -19.39
C GLN A 344 5.58 -17.28 -18.61
N ALA A 345 5.10 -18.10 -17.68
CA ALA A 345 5.91 -18.96 -16.85
C ALA A 345 5.21 -20.31 -16.69
N GLU A 346 6.02 -21.33 -16.49
CA GLU A 346 5.57 -22.65 -16.04
C GLU A 346 6.06 -22.86 -14.61
N VAL A 347 5.18 -23.37 -13.75
CA VAL A 347 5.49 -23.60 -12.34
C VAL A 347 5.18 -25.04 -11.99
N MET A 348 6.16 -25.72 -11.39
CA MET A 348 6.01 -27.05 -10.82
C MET A 348 6.34 -26.99 -9.33
N ALA A 349 5.43 -27.49 -8.49
CA ALA A 349 5.62 -27.50 -7.05
C ALA A 349 5.92 -28.90 -6.50
N PHE A 350 6.71 -28.96 -5.42
CA PHE A 350 7.18 -30.19 -4.79
C PHE A 350 6.77 -30.25 -3.30
N PRO A 351 5.47 -30.43 -2.99
CA PRO A 351 4.96 -30.39 -1.62
C PRO A 351 5.41 -31.55 -0.73
N SER A 352 5.70 -32.71 -1.31
CA SER A 352 6.11 -33.92 -0.57
C SER A 352 7.59 -34.22 -0.75
N GLN A 353 8.35 -34.21 0.35
CA GLN A 353 9.76 -34.60 0.34
C GLN A 353 9.89 -36.12 0.15
N GLY A 354 10.76 -36.56 -0.76
CA GLY A 354 10.99 -38.00 -1.03
C GLY A 354 10.04 -38.66 -2.03
N ASN A 355 9.13 -37.91 -2.66
CA ASN A 355 8.28 -38.43 -3.73
C ASN A 355 9.14 -38.81 -4.95
N PRO A 356 9.08 -40.07 -5.45
CA PRO A 356 9.84 -40.52 -6.62
C PRO A 356 9.46 -39.77 -7.91
N LEU A 357 8.32 -39.06 -7.94
CA LEU A 357 7.91 -38.23 -9.07
C LEU A 357 8.67 -36.90 -9.14
N ASN A 358 9.22 -36.40 -8.02
CA ASN A 358 9.93 -35.12 -7.99
C ASN A 358 11.15 -35.06 -8.92
N PRO A 359 12.08 -36.04 -8.95
CA PRO A 359 13.20 -36.00 -9.90
C PRO A 359 12.73 -36.05 -11.35
N LEU A 360 11.69 -36.83 -11.66
CA LEU A 360 11.11 -36.90 -13.01
C LEU A 360 10.46 -35.57 -13.40
N GLY A 361 9.75 -34.92 -12.47
CA GLY A 361 9.18 -33.59 -12.66
C GLY A 361 10.24 -32.52 -12.94
N ARG A 362 11.36 -32.53 -12.20
CA ARG A 362 12.48 -31.61 -12.47
C ARG A 362 13.10 -31.84 -13.85
N VAL A 363 13.29 -33.10 -14.26
CA VAL A 363 13.78 -33.43 -15.60
C VAL A 363 12.78 -32.96 -16.65
N PHE A 364 11.48 -33.22 -16.45
CA PHE A 364 10.43 -32.76 -17.34
C PHE A 364 10.46 -31.24 -17.51
N LEU A 365 10.49 -30.48 -16.41
CA LEU A 365 10.50 -29.01 -16.47
C LEU A 365 11.78 -28.49 -17.14
N ARG A 366 12.93 -29.17 -16.95
CA ARG A 366 14.18 -28.82 -17.63
C ARG A 366 14.15 -29.11 -19.13
N VAL A 367 13.44 -30.17 -19.55
CA VAL A 367 13.19 -30.42 -20.97
C VAL A 367 12.24 -29.36 -21.51
N MET A 368 11.17 -29.03 -20.78
CA MET A 368 10.21 -27.99 -21.18
C MET A 368 10.87 -26.62 -21.30
N SER A 369 11.77 -26.25 -20.38
CA SER A 369 12.53 -25.01 -20.49
C SER A 369 13.44 -24.98 -21.72
N TRP A 370 13.89 -26.13 -22.24
CA TRP A 370 14.60 -26.18 -23.53
C TRP A 370 13.64 -26.12 -24.73
N VAL A 371 12.46 -26.72 -24.59
CA VAL A 371 11.42 -26.68 -25.62
C VAL A 371 10.90 -25.25 -25.84
N SER A 372 10.98 -24.37 -24.84
CA SER A 372 10.66 -22.94 -25.01
C SER A 372 11.60 -22.17 -25.94
N TYR A 373 12.67 -22.78 -26.46
CA TYR A 373 13.40 -22.24 -27.62
C TYR A 373 12.68 -22.43 -28.97
N LEU A 374 11.72 -23.38 -29.04
CA LEU A 374 11.08 -23.78 -30.30
C LEU A 374 9.85 -22.94 -30.67
N TYR A 375 9.35 -22.12 -29.76
CA TYR A 375 8.25 -21.19 -29.97
C TYR A 375 8.66 -19.80 -29.48
#